data_AF-A0A2U1THV7-F1
#
_entry.id   AF-A0A2U1THV7-F1
#
_cell.length_a   1.000
_cell.length_b   1.000
_cell.length_c   1.000
_cell.angle_alpha   90.00
_cell.angle_beta   90.00
_cell.angle_gamma   90.00
#
_symmetry.space_group_name_H-M   'P 1'
#
loop_
_entity.id
_entity.type
_entity.pdbx_description
1 polymer ?
#
loop_
_entity_poly.entity_id
_entity_poly.type
_entity_poly.pdbx_seq_one_letter_code
_entity_poly.pdbx_strand_id
1 'polypeptide(L)'
;MPRPTTTSHNGIRTYTLAHAGTETGTLTFGVGMRDEPPTMAGVTHLVEHVILRLTHPVPDVHGGTVKEDSVEFFATGTADAVAYFLTTVASVISNLQRVTAEDLQLEKDIIEAEWSNAFRFISPGLLANRFGARGLGAAALGAPATGALSRIEVIEWAQHWLTVENAALSFTGEVPAALDVRLPSGPAVVHAPVPSARETPRLVTSGKAGVAFSLVVPIELQAFLGAALSDELLTRLRHAEGLIYSVNHFTTRIDDESSQLDLVLDPLDRNLVAALRAGVRAIKDVAESGFSAEATNSARSIVASSVGADPAGGSLYLDDLAIDGLLLRRTVTPAETLTIGETLTAGMLTQALQKSIPTLLVAVHEDAHLPAKLRRELQLPLDRQTIWTRHKDRESVQRHGALQAGHEPWRAKGSKDRLWVTDTHVLRREGKRLASIEHADIVLVGHRECGCVVLLDRWGRSTEYDPTEWKRGKKLSRQLVAAFSPEIVRGFPPHE
;
A
#
# COMPACT_ATOMS: atom_id res chain seq x y z
N MET A 1 25.43 -17.17 11.77
CA MET A 1 25.36 -15.92 11.00
C MET A 1 26.26 -14.88 11.65
N PRO A 2 27.11 -14.16 10.89
CA PRO A 2 27.85 -13.02 11.42
C PRO A 2 26.87 -11.96 11.97
N ARG A 3 27.29 -11.20 12.98
CA ARG A 3 26.51 -10.08 13.49
C ARG A 3 26.88 -8.81 12.73
N PRO A 4 25.91 -7.97 12.36
CA PRO A 4 26.23 -6.69 11.73
C PRO A 4 26.96 -5.79 12.73
N THR A 5 27.86 -4.97 12.22
CA THR A 5 28.51 -3.92 13.01
C THR A 5 27.89 -2.58 12.70
N THR A 6 27.80 -1.70 13.70
CA THR A 6 27.23 -0.36 13.55
C THR A 6 28.31 0.68 13.76
N THR A 7 28.46 1.57 12.79
CA THR A 7 29.38 2.72 12.81
C THR A 7 28.61 3.98 12.38
N SER A 8 29.34 5.05 12.06
CA SER A 8 28.76 6.24 11.45
C SER A 8 29.64 6.75 10.32
N HIS A 9 29.01 7.19 9.24
CA HIS A 9 29.64 7.88 8.12
C HIS A 9 29.06 9.28 8.01
N ASN A 10 29.86 10.33 8.23
CA ASN A 10 29.41 11.73 8.17
C ASN A 10 28.12 12.04 8.97
N GLY A 11 27.91 11.38 10.11
CA GLY A 11 26.72 11.55 10.96
C GLY A 11 25.55 10.62 10.63
N ILE A 12 25.62 9.90 9.51
CA ILE A 12 24.64 8.89 9.10
C ILE A 12 24.99 7.59 9.82
N ARG A 13 23.98 6.86 10.31
CA ARG A 13 24.19 5.54 10.93
C ARG A 13 24.51 4.52 9.85
N THR A 14 25.58 3.76 10.03
CA THR A 14 26.06 2.81 9.01
C THR A 14 26.10 1.39 9.57
N TYR A 15 25.53 0.45 8.84
CA TYR A 15 25.52 -0.97 9.16
C TYR A 15 26.39 -1.74 8.17
N THR A 16 27.18 -2.68 8.66
CA THR A 16 27.98 -3.55 7.79
C THR A 16 27.80 -5.00 8.19
N LEU A 17 27.72 -5.89 7.21
CA LEU A 17 27.72 -7.33 7.44
C LEU A 17 28.73 -7.97 6.51
N ALA A 18 29.74 -8.63 7.09
CA ALA A 18 30.68 -9.43 6.32
C ALA A 18 29.92 -10.57 5.63
N HIS A 19 29.77 -10.46 4.33
CA HIS A 19 29.02 -11.41 3.50
C HIS A 19 29.86 -11.81 2.29
N ALA A 20 29.75 -13.07 1.86
CA ALA A 20 30.48 -13.55 0.70
C ALA A 20 29.66 -13.25 -0.57
N GLY A 21 30.25 -12.56 -1.54
CA GLY A 21 29.57 -12.24 -2.79
C GLY A 21 30.03 -10.89 -3.36
N THR A 22 29.25 -10.36 -4.30
CA THR A 22 29.42 -9.00 -4.79
C THR A 22 29.00 -8.01 -3.71
N GLU A 23 29.75 -6.92 -3.57
CA GLU A 23 29.45 -5.88 -2.59
C GLU A 23 28.20 -5.10 -3.03
N THR A 24 27.26 -4.94 -2.09
CA THR A 24 26.07 -4.12 -2.22
C THR A 24 26.12 -3.05 -1.14
N GLY A 25 25.87 -1.80 -1.53
CA GLY A 25 25.65 -0.72 -0.59
C GLY A 25 24.30 -0.05 -0.84
N THR A 26 23.59 0.28 0.24
CA THR A 26 22.28 0.93 0.20
C THR A 26 22.30 2.21 1.04
N LEU A 27 21.75 3.30 0.50
CA LEU A 27 21.36 4.50 1.23
C LEU A 27 19.84 4.47 1.41
N THR A 28 19.39 4.34 2.66
CA THR A 28 17.98 4.20 3.05
C THR A 28 17.51 5.44 3.78
N PHE A 29 16.28 5.87 3.46
CA PHE A 29 15.59 6.92 4.19
C PHE A 29 14.30 6.40 4.82
N GLY A 30 14.01 6.84 6.05
CA GLY A 30 12.79 6.50 6.78
C GLY A 30 11.61 7.32 6.31
N VAL A 31 11.22 7.15 5.04
CA VAL A 31 10.02 7.73 4.45
C VAL A 31 9.53 6.79 3.37
N GLY A 32 8.26 6.43 3.39
CA GLY A 32 7.68 5.58 2.34
C GLY A 32 6.28 6.02 1.94
N MET A 33 5.60 5.16 1.19
CA MET A 33 4.25 5.44 0.70
C MET A 33 3.24 5.69 1.84
N ARG A 34 3.50 5.19 3.06
CA ARG A 34 2.61 5.40 4.21
C ARG A 34 2.55 6.85 4.68
N ASP A 35 3.61 7.61 4.43
CA ASP A 35 3.79 8.96 4.95
C ASP A 35 3.14 10.00 4.03
N GLU A 36 2.79 9.58 2.81
CA GLU A 36 2.19 10.44 1.80
C GLU A 36 0.76 10.84 2.18
N PRO A 37 0.43 12.14 2.19
CA PRO A 37 -0.97 12.55 2.24
C PRO A 37 -1.67 12.14 0.94
N PRO A 38 -3.00 11.88 0.94
CA PRO A 38 -3.74 11.53 -0.29
C PRO A 38 -3.53 12.49 -1.46
N THR A 39 -3.33 13.78 -1.16
CA THR A 39 -3.10 14.84 -2.15
C THR A 39 -1.73 14.79 -2.80
N MET A 40 -0.81 13.99 -2.27
CA MET A 40 0.54 13.79 -2.79
C MET A 40 0.86 12.29 -2.96
N ALA A 41 -0.15 11.42 -3.03
CA ALA A 41 0.06 10.00 -3.26
C ALA A 41 0.91 9.78 -4.53
N GLY A 42 2.03 9.06 -4.37
CA GLY A 42 3.08 8.81 -5.36
C GLY A 42 4.27 9.77 -5.33
N VAL A 43 4.31 10.77 -4.43
CA VAL A 43 5.40 11.75 -4.39
C VAL A 43 6.75 11.13 -4.07
N THR A 44 6.82 10.11 -3.21
CA THR A 44 8.09 9.47 -2.83
C THR A 44 8.67 8.69 -4.00
N HIS A 45 7.82 7.99 -4.76
CA HIS A 45 8.21 7.32 -6.00
C HIS A 45 8.68 8.32 -7.06
N LEU A 46 7.96 9.44 -7.22
CA LEU A 46 8.40 10.49 -8.14
C LEU A 46 9.75 11.11 -7.75
N VAL A 47 10.02 11.29 -6.45
CA VAL A 47 11.32 11.77 -5.94
C VAL A 47 12.43 10.77 -6.25
N GLU A 48 12.19 9.48 -6.06
CA GLU A 48 13.14 8.41 -6.36
C GLU A 48 13.53 8.40 -7.85
N HIS A 49 12.55 8.43 -8.75
CA HIS A 49 12.75 8.62 -10.19
C HIS A 49 13.59 9.85 -10.53
N VAL A 50 13.23 11.01 -9.99
CA VAL A 50 13.95 12.27 -10.25
C VAL A 50 15.42 12.17 -9.81
N ILE A 51 15.69 11.53 -8.67
CA ILE A 51 17.06 11.35 -8.16
C ILE A 51 17.85 10.41 -9.06
N LEU A 52 17.28 9.26 -9.45
CA LEU A 52 17.94 8.31 -10.35
C LEU A 52 18.24 8.93 -11.71
N ARG A 53 17.29 9.67 -12.28
CA ARG A 53 17.46 10.42 -13.52
C ARG A 53 18.68 11.34 -13.47
N LEU A 54 18.81 12.13 -12.41
CA LEU A 54 19.91 13.09 -12.24
C LEU A 54 21.24 12.42 -11.87
N THR A 55 21.21 11.14 -11.46
CA THR A 55 22.39 10.34 -11.14
C THR A 55 23.01 9.69 -12.38
N HIS A 56 22.24 9.51 -13.46
CA HIS A 56 22.73 8.91 -14.69
C HIS A 56 23.79 9.76 -15.43
N PRO A 57 24.72 9.12 -16.17
CA PRO A 57 24.85 7.68 -16.38
C PRO A 57 25.65 6.97 -15.26
N VAL A 58 25.24 5.74 -14.94
CA VAL A 58 25.94 4.83 -14.00
C VAL A 58 26.07 3.48 -14.71
N PRO A 59 27.29 2.97 -14.92
CA PRO A 59 27.51 1.76 -15.72
C PRO A 59 27.27 0.45 -14.94
N ASP A 60 27.36 0.50 -13.62
CA ASP A 60 27.23 -0.67 -12.73
C ASP A 60 25.77 -0.98 -12.38
N VAL A 61 25.51 -2.11 -11.72
CA VAL A 61 24.16 -2.48 -11.27
C VAL A 61 23.73 -1.53 -10.16
N HIS A 62 22.61 -0.84 -10.35
CA HIS A 62 22.06 0.13 -9.42
C HIS A 62 20.54 0.23 -9.57
N GLY A 63 19.88 0.83 -8.59
CA GLY A 63 18.46 1.12 -8.64
C GLY A 63 17.98 1.86 -7.40
N GLY A 64 16.68 2.09 -7.37
CA GLY A 64 15.95 2.54 -6.20
C GLY A 64 14.73 1.66 -5.95
N THR A 65 14.21 1.74 -4.74
CA THR A 65 12.92 1.13 -4.41
C THR A 65 12.20 1.96 -3.37
N VAL A 66 10.88 2.07 -3.52
CA VAL A 66 9.99 2.71 -2.54
C VAL A 66 9.11 1.63 -1.94
N LYS A 67 9.16 1.52 -0.61
CA LYS A 67 8.37 0.61 0.22
C LYS A 67 7.32 1.40 1.01
N GLU A 68 6.55 0.71 1.86
CA GLU A 68 5.59 1.38 2.75
C GLU A 68 6.29 2.35 3.71
N ASP A 69 7.46 1.98 4.22
CA ASP A 69 8.17 2.61 5.33
C ASP A 69 9.49 3.30 4.91
N SER A 70 9.93 3.13 3.65
CA SER A 70 11.24 3.61 3.20
C SER A 70 11.34 3.91 1.71
N VAL A 71 12.37 4.69 1.38
CA VAL A 71 12.92 4.83 0.03
C VAL A 71 14.42 4.52 0.11
N GLU A 72 14.88 3.70 -0.82
CA GLU A 72 16.21 3.11 -0.81
C GLU A 72 16.87 3.32 -2.17
N PHE A 73 18.16 3.65 -2.16
CA PHE A 73 19.01 3.71 -3.34
C PHE A 73 20.17 2.75 -3.15
N PHE A 74 20.37 1.83 -4.09
CA PHE A 74 21.37 0.78 -3.95
C PHE A 74 22.25 0.65 -5.20
N ALA A 75 23.47 0.16 -4.99
CA ALA A 75 24.34 -0.32 -6.06
C ALA A 75 25.01 -1.63 -5.65
N THR A 76 25.30 -2.48 -6.63
CA THR A 76 25.99 -3.76 -6.47
C THR A 76 27.16 -3.83 -7.43
N GLY A 77 28.37 -4.08 -6.93
CA GLY A 77 29.57 -4.15 -7.78
C GLY A 77 30.88 -4.15 -6.99
N THR A 78 31.83 -3.33 -7.45
CA THR A 78 33.06 -3.04 -6.72
C THR A 78 32.83 -1.99 -5.65
N ALA A 79 33.64 -1.97 -4.59
CA ALA A 79 33.61 -0.90 -3.56
C ALA A 79 33.60 0.52 -4.17
N ASP A 80 34.41 0.76 -5.21
CA ASP A 80 34.48 2.06 -5.88
C ASP A 80 33.19 2.40 -6.64
N ALA A 81 32.57 1.43 -7.31
CA ALA A 81 31.29 1.62 -7.99
C ALA A 81 30.15 1.94 -7.00
N VAL A 82 30.10 1.19 -5.90
CA VAL A 82 29.14 1.41 -4.81
C VAL A 82 29.35 2.80 -4.19
N ALA A 83 30.60 3.15 -3.86
CA ALA A 83 30.95 4.46 -3.31
C ALA A 83 30.55 5.60 -4.25
N TYR A 84 30.86 5.45 -5.54
CA TYR A 84 30.53 6.44 -6.57
C TYR A 84 29.02 6.67 -6.66
N PHE A 85 28.22 5.60 -6.75
CA PHE A 85 26.77 5.71 -6.88
C PHE A 85 26.15 6.41 -5.67
N LEU A 86 26.42 5.94 -4.45
CA LEU A 86 25.81 6.49 -3.24
C LEU A 86 26.26 7.93 -2.97
N THR A 87 27.53 8.25 -3.25
CA THR A 87 28.05 9.63 -3.17
C THR A 87 27.36 10.54 -4.19
N THR A 88 27.11 10.04 -5.41
CA THR A 88 26.41 10.80 -6.45
C THR A 88 24.94 11.04 -6.08
N VAL A 89 24.23 10.03 -5.58
CA VAL A 89 22.86 10.17 -5.06
C VAL A 89 22.79 11.25 -3.97
N ALA A 90 23.69 11.22 -3.00
CA ALA A 90 23.74 12.22 -1.92
C ALA A 90 24.01 13.65 -2.44
N SER A 91 24.88 13.78 -3.44
CA SER A 91 25.16 15.03 -4.13
C SER A 91 23.94 15.55 -4.90
N VAL A 92 23.21 14.67 -5.59
CA VAL A 92 21.95 14.99 -6.28
C VAL A 92 20.89 15.48 -5.30
N ILE A 93 20.70 14.78 -4.18
CA ILE A 93 19.75 15.18 -3.12
C ILE A 93 20.09 16.59 -2.60
N SER A 94 21.37 16.86 -2.35
CA SER A 94 21.84 18.17 -1.89
C SER A 94 21.65 19.29 -2.92
N ASN A 95 21.49 18.94 -4.21
CA ASN A 95 21.37 19.87 -5.32
C ASN A 95 20.04 19.72 -6.10
N LEU A 96 19.00 19.16 -5.47
CA LEU A 96 17.74 18.82 -6.14
C LEU A 96 17.03 20.04 -6.75
N GLN A 97 17.38 21.25 -6.30
CA GLN A 97 16.99 22.52 -6.91
C GLN A 97 17.39 22.65 -8.39
N ARG A 98 18.24 21.77 -8.92
CA ARG A 98 18.63 21.76 -10.34
C ARG A 98 17.65 21.01 -11.25
N VAL A 99 16.72 20.22 -10.69
CA VAL A 99 15.70 19.52 -11.49
C VAL A 99 14.93 20.53 -12.34
N THR A 100 14.73 20.24 -13.62
CA THR A 100 13.96 21.11 -14.53
C THR A 100 12.49 20.69 -14.57
N ALA A 101 11.63 21.52 -15.18
CA ALA A 101 10.23 21.14 -15.38
C ALA A 101 10.13 19.99 -16.40
N GLU A 102 11.03 19.98 -17.38
CA GLU A 102 11.14 18.95 -18.42
C GLU A 102 11.59 17.62 -17.82
N ASP A 103 12.55 17.63 -16.88
CA ASP A 103 12.95 16.42 -16.16
C ASP A 103 11.79 15.80 -15.40
N LEU A 104 11.07 16.64 -14.65
CA LEU A 104 9.94 16.21 -13.86
C LEU A 104 8.80 15.65 -14.73
N GLN A 105 8.51 16.29 -15.87
CA GLN A 105 7.47 15.80 -16.77
C GLN A 105 7.85 14.46 -17.38
N LEU A 106 9.10 14.29 -17.81
CA LEU A 106 9.52 13.02 -18.41
C LEU A 106 9.45 11.86 -17.40
N GLU A 107 9.83 12.09 -16.13
CA GLU A 107 9.68 11.03 -15.11
C GLU A 107 8.23 10.70 -14.80
N LYS A 108 7.31 11.67 -14.83
CA LYS A 108 5.87 11.38 -14.71
C LYS A 108 5.37 10.49 -15.85
N ASP A 109 5.83 10.75 -17.07
CA ASP A 109 5.46 9.96 -18.24
C ASP A 109 6.03 8.52 -18.15
N ILE A 110 7.24 8.37 -17.59
CA ILE A 110 7.85 7.05 -17.33
C ILE A 110 7.04 6.29 -16.26
N ILE A 111 6.71 6.90 -15.13
CA ILE A 111 5.90 6.27 -14.07
C ILE A 111 4.52 5.87 -14.60
N GLU A 112 3.90 6.70 -15.46
CA GLU A 112 2.66 6.33 -16.13
C GLU A 112 2.83 5.09 -17.02
N ALA A 113 3.95 4.97 -17.73
CA ALA A 113 4.25 3.80 -18.54
C ALA A 113 4.52 2.53 -17.70
N GLU A 114 5.07 2.67 -16.50
CA GLU A 114 5.31 1.55 -15.59
C GLU A 114 4.00 0.94 -15.09
N TRP A 115 3.10 1.74 -14.51
CA TRP A 115 1.81 1.30 -13.98
C TRP A 115 0.67 2.29 -14.26
N SER A 116 0.27 2.42 -15.52
CA SER A 116 -0.79 3.35 -16.00
C SER A 116 -2.05 3.32 -15.13
N ASN A 117 -2.55 2.14 -14.76
CA ASN A 117 -3.77 2.04 -13.95
C ASN A 117 -3.61 2.67 -12.55
N ALA A 118 -2.49 2.42 -11.87
CA ALA A 118 -2.21 3.02 -10.57
C ALA A 118 -1.94 4.54 -10.67
N PHE A 119 -1.33 4.97 -11.78
CA PHE A 119 -1.06 6.39 -12.06
C PHE A 119 -2.32 7.18 -12.44
N ARG A 120 -3.35 6.55 -13.03
CA ARG A 120 -4.55 7.25 -13.51
C ARG A 120 -5.74 7.16 -12.54
N PHE A 121 -5.78 6.14 -11.67
CA PHE A 121 -6.97 5.81 -10.89
C PHE A 121 -6.69 5.58 -9.40
N ILE A 122 -7.69 5.94 -8.59
CA ILE A 122 -7.76 5.46 -7.21
C ILE A 122 -8.11 3.98 -7.26
N SER A 123 -7.24 3.13 -6.70
CA SER A 123 -7.34 1.68 -6.78
C SER A 123 -7.01 1.03 -5.44
N PRO A 124 -7.93 1.12 -4.45
CA PRO A 124 -7.66 0.71 -3.08
C PRO A 124 -7.37 -0.80 -2.98
N GLY A 125 -6.20 -1.14 -2.46
CA GLY A 125 -5.77 -2.50 -2.11
C GLY A 125 -6.14 -2.89 -0.68
N LEU A 126 -5.58 -4.00 -0.18
CA LEU A 126 -5.93 -4.56 1.13
C LEU A 126 -5.55 -3.63 2.29
N LEU A 127 -4.39 -2.97 2.22
CA LEU A 127 -4.00 -1.96 3.21
C LEU A 127 -5.02 -0.80 3.27
N ALA A 128 -5.41 -0.23 2.13
CA ALA A 128 -6.41 0.83 2.08
C ALA A 128 -7.78 0.36 2.59
N ASN A 129 -8.17 -0.86 2.25
CA ASN A 129 -9.42 -1.46 2.73
C ASN A 129 -9.45 -1.63 4.26
N ARG A 130 -8.29 -1.85 4.89
CA ARG A 130 -8.13 -2.02 6.35
C ARG A 130 -7.91 -0.69 7.09
N PHE A 131 -6.98 0.14 6.64
CA PHE A 131 -6.49 1.32 7.34
C PHE A 131 -7.00 2.66 6.80
N GLY A 132 -7.76 2.64 5.69
CA GLY A 132 -8.30 3.84 5.06
C GLY A 132 -7.29 4.53 4.14
N ALA A 133 -7.38 5.85 4.02
CA ALA A 133 -6.59 6.62 3.05
C ALA A 133 -5.31 7.27 3.63
N ARG A 134 -4.85 6.84 4.81
CA ARG A 134 -3.67 7.44 5.48
C ARG A 134 -2.82 6.36 6.16
N GLY A 135 -1.59 6.71 6.52
CA GLY A 135 -0.66 5.76 7.10
C GLY A 135 -0.46 4.58 6.15
N LEU A 136 -0.41 3.36 6.69
CA LEU A 136 -0.27 2.14 5.88
C LEU A 136 -1.32 2.02 4.75
N GLY A 137 -2.51 2.56 4.95
CA GLY A 137 -3.55 2.54 3.93
C GLY A 137 -3.20 3.35 2.68
N ALA A 138 -2.39 4.40 2.81
CA ALA A 138 -1.94 5.24 1.70
C ALA A 138 -1.12 4.46 0.67
N ALA A 139 -0.32 3.50 1.13
CA ALA A 139 0.53 2.64 0.29
C ALA A 139 -0.23 1.75 -0.70
N ALA A 140 -1.56 1.66 -0.57
CA ALA A 140 -2.39 0.89 -1.49
C ALA A 140 -3.56 1.70 -2.08
N LEU A 141 -3.46 3.02 -2.21
CA LEU A 141 -4.53 3.84 -2.81
C LEU A 141 -4.44 3.98 -4.33
N GLY A 142 -3.29 3.71 -4.94
CA GLY A 142 -2.92 4.26 -6.24
C GLY A 142 -2.38 5.69 -6.11
N ALA A 143 -1.83 6.23 -7.20
CA ALA A 143 -1.10 7.49 -7.21
C ALA A 143 -1.61 8.51 -8.27
N PRO A 144 -2.93 8.75 -8.40
CA PRO A 144 -3.46 9.67 -9.42
C PRO A 144 -3.11 11.14 -9.20
N ALA A 145 -2.63 11.50 -8.00
CA ALA A 145 -2.16 12.85 -7.71
C ALA A 145 -0.79 13.15 -8.34
N THR A 146 0.01 12.14 -8.67
CA THR A 146 1.38 12.29 -9.20
C THR A 146 1.45 13.18 -10.44
N GLY A 147 0.48 13.06 -11.34
CA GLY A 147 0.42 13.89 -12.55
C GLY A 147 0.37 15.39 -12.25
N ALA A 148 -0.31 15.80 -11.17
CA ALA A 148 -0.45 17.20 -10.78
C ALA A 148 0.65 17.73 -9.85
N LEU A 149 1.56 16.88 -9.34
CA LEU A 149 2.61 17.30 -8.42
C LEU A 149 3.52 18.35 -9.06
N SER A 150 3.70 19.48 -8.39
CA SER A 150 4.59 20.53 -8.84
C SER A 150 6.05 20.20 -8.49
N ARG A 151 6.98 20.84 -9.22
CA ARG A 151 8.40 20.79 -8.90
C ARG A 151 8.70 21.24 -7.46
N ILE A 152 7.98 22.24 -6.96
CA ILE A 152 8.16 22.77 -5.61
C ILE A 152 7.77 21.71 -4.58
N GLU A 153 6.59 21.09 -4.72
CA GLU A 153 6.13 20.02 -3.83
C GLU A 153 7.11 18.84 -3.77
N VAL A 154 7.66 18.43 -4.92
CA VAL A 154 8.64 17.33 -5.01
C VAL A 154 9.95 17.68 -4.29
N ILE A 155 10.44 18.91 -4.48
CA ILE A 155 11.68 19.36 -3.82
C ILE A 155 11.46 19.53 -2.32
N GLU A 156 10.35 20.13 -1.90
CA GLU A 156 10.02 20.31 -0.48
C GLU A 156 9.85 18.96 0.23
N TRP A 157 9.22 17.98 -0.43
CA TRP A 157 9.13 16.62 0.08
C TRP A 157 10.52 16.01 0.30
N ALA A 158 11.38 16.06 -0.71
CA ALA A 158 12.75 15.56 -0.60
C ALA A 158 13.56 16.28 0.49
N GLN A 159 13.45 17.61 0.60
CA GLN A 159 14.15 18.39 1.62
C GLN A 159 13.67 18.08 3.04
N HIS A 160 12.40 17.73 3.20
CA HIS A 160 11.84 17.35 4.49
C HIS A 160 12.35 15.99 4.96
N TRP A 161 12.38 15.00 4.06
CA TRP A 161 12.61 13.60 4.43
C TRP A 161 14.01 13.06 4.15
N LEU A 162 14.72 13.58 3.15
CA LEU A 162 16.04 13.06 2.72
C LEU A 162 17.18 13.80 3.43
N THR A 163 17.25 13.60 4.75
CA THR A 163 18.17 14.32 5.66
C THR A 163 19.11 13.35 6.37
N VAL A 164 20.20 13.86 6.96
CA VAL A 164 21.14 13.05 7.78
C VAL A 164 20.41 12.33 8.92
N GLU A 165 19.47 13.01 9.57
CA GLU A 165 18.71 12.54 10.73
C GLU A 165 17.72 11.42 10.37
N ASN A 166 17.39 11.27 9.09
CA ASN A 166 16.47 10.27 8.57
C ASN A 166 17.14 9.29 7.59
N ALA A 167 18.47 9.21 7.60
CA ALA A 167 19.24 8.36 6.71
C ALA A 167 19.98 7.25 7.45
N ALA A 168 20.10 6.10 6.78
CA ALA A 168 20.96 5.00 7.16
C ALA A 168 21.72 4.48 5.95
N LEU A 169 22.93 3.99 6.17
CA LEU A 169 23.73 3.30 5.17
C LEU A 169 23.87 1.83 5.55
N SER A 170 23.87 0.95 4.57
CA SER A 170 24.19 -0.46 4.77
C SER A 170 25.16 -0.99 3.72
N PHE A 171 26.02 -1.94 4.09
CA PHE A 171 26.97 -2.59 3.18
C PHE A 171 27.11 -4.09 3.45
N THR A 172 27.05 -4.93 2.41
CA THR A 172 27.38 -6.37 2.47
C THR A 172 28.90 -6.62 2.45
N GLY A 173 29.65 -5.77 3.15
CA GLY A 173 31.12 -5.72 3.18
C GLY A 173 31.61 -4.66 4.15
N GLU A 174 32.88 -4.25 4.03
CA GLU A 174 33.38 -3.07 4.73
C GLU A 174 32.81 -1.78 4.09
N VAL A 175 32.88 -0.65 4.81
CA VAL A 175 32.51 0.64 4.21
C VAL A 175 33.56 1.00 3.13
N PRO A 176 33.17 1.30 1.88
CA PRO A 176 34.12 1.68 0.85
C PRO A 176 35.00 2.87 1.26
N ALA A 177 36.32 2.75 1.07
CA ALA A 177 37.26 3.80 1.47
C ALA A 177 37.04 5.14 0.74
N ALA A 178 36.50 5.09 -0.48
CA ALA A 178 36.20 6.27 -1.31
C ALA A 178 34.81 6.90 -1.04
N LEU A 179 34.01 6.34 -0.13
CA LEU A 179 32.66 6.82 0.16
C LEU A 179 32.69 8.25 0.74
N ASP A 180 31.90 9.17 0.17
CA ASP A 180 31.69 10.51 0.72
C ASP A 180 30.22 10.95 0.64
N VAL A 181 29.33 10.16 1.25
CA VAL A 181 27.91 10.54 1.40
C VAL A 181 27.79 11.73 2.35
N ARG A 182 27.33 12.86 1.83
CA ARG A 182 27.00 14.08 2.59
C ARG A 182 25.58 14.51 2.25
N LEU A 183 24.74 14.63 3.26
CA LEU A 183 23.32 14.98 3.12
C LEU A 183 23.03 16.29 3.85
N PRO A 184 21.96 17.01 3.48
CA PRO A 184 21.47 18.13 4.27
C PRO A 184 21.00 17.65 5.65
N SER A 185 21.18 18.50 6.67
CA SER A 185 20.59 18.27 8.00
C SER A 185 19.15 18.82 8.02
N GLY A 186 18.28 18.17 8.80
CA GLY A 186 16.91 18.58 9.03
C GLY A 186 16.45 18.28 10.46
N PRO A 187 15.19 18.60 10.79
CA PRO A 187 14.61 18.21 12.07
C PRO A 187 14.50 16.68 12.17
N ALA A 188 14.43 16.17 13.40
CA ALA A 188 14.09 14.76 13.64
C ALA A 188 12.72 14.45 13.01
N VAL A 189 12.67 13.37 12.24
CA VAL A 189 11.47 12.94 11.53
C VAL A 189 10.49 12.29 12.50
N VAL A 190 9.20 12.60 12.34
CA VAL A 190 8.12 12.05 13.15
C VAL A 190 7.05 11.47 12.23
N HIS A 191 6.89 10.16 12.25
CA HIS A 191 5.85 9.48 11.49
C HIS A 191 4.48 9.68 12.13
N ALA A 192 3.45 9.82 11.28
CA ALA A 192 2.08 9.78 11.76
C ALA A 192 1.76 8.39 12.34
N PRO A 193 0.99 8.32 13.45
CA PRO A 193 0.56 7.04 13.98
C PRO A 193 -0.29 6.30 12.96
N VAL A 194 -0.20 4.97 12.96
CA VAL A 194 -1.07 4.12 12.12
C VAL A 194 -2.53 4.35 12.55
N PRO A 195 -3.44 4.71 11.62
CA PRO A 195 -4.85 4.81 11.96
C PRO A 195 -5.41 3.47 12.48
N SER A 196 -6.40 3.53 13.37
CA SER A 196 -7.09 2.31 13.82
C SER A 196 -7.62 1.53 12.63
N ALA A 197 -7.32 0.23 12.60
CA ALA A 197 -7.87 -0.67 11.60
C ALA A 197 -9.40 -0.70 11.67
N ARG A 198 -10.03 -0.93 10.52
CA ARG A 198 -11.48 -1.11 10.42
C ARG A 198 -11.96 -2.37 11.15
N GLU A 199 -13.22 -2.33 11.57
CA GLU A 199 -13.89 -3.46 12.23
C GLU A 199 -13.86 -4.72 11.38
N THR A 200 -13.44 -5.82 11.99
CA THR A 200 -13.28 -7.15 11.41
C THR A 200 -13.90 -8.21 12.36
N PRO A 201 -14.26 -9.42 11.88
CA PRO A 201 -14.04 -9.93 10.52
C PRO A 201 -15.09 -9.43 9.53
N ARG A 202 -14.74 -9.32 8.24
CA ARG A 202 -15.64 -8.75 7.22
C ARG A 202 -15.34 -9.24 5.81
N LEU A 203 -16.34 -9.18 4.93
CA LEU A 203 -16.20 -9.36 3.48
C LEU A 203 -16.33 -8.00 2.80
N VAL A 204 -15.41 -7.67 1.90
CA VAL A 204 -15.39 -6.43 1.12
C VAL A 204 -15.48 -6.72 -0.37
N THR A 205 -16.20 -5.89 -1.12
CA THR A 205 -16.02 -5.84 -2.57
C THR A 205 -14.82 -4.97 -2.91
N SER A 206 -14.07 -5.36 -3.93
CA SER A 206 -12.86 -4.69 -4.39
C SER A 206 -12.89 -4.50 -5.90
N GLY A 207 -12.36 -3.39 -6.40
CA GLY A 207 -12.10 -3.21 -7.83
C GLY A 207 -10.91 -4.03 -8.34
N LYS A 208 -10.19 -4.73 -7.46
CA LYS A 208 -9.12 -5.67 -7.82
C LYS A 208 -9.70 -7.04 -8.15
N ALA A 209 -9.18 -7.68 -9.19
CA ALA A 209 -9.59 -9.02 -9.60
C ALA A 209 -9.28 -10.09 -8.55
N GLY A 210 -9.99 -11.22 -8.62
CA GLY A 210 -9.74 -12.39 -7.79
C GLY A 210 -10.36 -12.34 -6.38
N VAL A 211 -9.77 -13.13 -5.49
CA VAL A 211 -10.15 -13.24 -4.07
C VAL A 211 -8.90 -13.03 -3.24
N ALA A 212 -8.99 -12.27 -2.14
CA ALA A 212 -7.88 -12.15 -1.22
C ALA A 212 -8.32 -12.23 0.24
N PHE A 213 -7.41 -12.68 1.09
CA PHE A 213 -7.57 -12.74 2.54
C PHE A 213 -6.50 -11.86 3.16
N SER A 214 -6.86 -11.15 4.21
CA SER A 214 -5.95 -10.32 4.98
C SER A 214 -6.19 -10.57 6.46
N LEU A 215 -5.12 -10.83 7.20
CA LEU A 215 -5.11 -11.11 8.63
C LEU A 215 -4.08 -10.21 9.30
N VAL A 216 -4.30 -9.83 10.55
CA VAL A 216 -3.26 -9.29 11.42
C VAL A 216 -2.68 -10.44 12.22
N VAL A 217 -1.39 -10.70 12.07
CA VAL A 217 -0.67 -11.85 12.63
C VAL A 217 0.53 -11.39 13.46
N PRO A 218 1.05 -12.20 14.39
CA PRO A 218 2.29 -11.89 15.11
C PRO A 218 3.47 -11.78 14.15
N ILE A 219 4.29 -10.74 14.33
CA ILE A 219 5.42 -10.43 13.44
C ILE A 219 6.43 -11.59 13.37
N GLU A 220 6.66 -12.28 14.48
CA GLU A 220 7.61 -13.39 14.58
C GLU A 220 7.14 -14.68 13.87
N LEU A 221 5.85 -14.80 13.58
CA LEU A 221 5.27 -15.96 12.88
C LEU A 221 4.77 -15.62 11.46
N GLN A 222 4.84 -14.36 11.03
CA GLN A 222 4.21 -13.90 9.78
C GLN A 222 4.64 -14.72 8.54
N ALA A 223 5.94 -14.98 8.38
CA ALA A 223 6.49 -15.71 7.24
C ALA A 223 6.06 -17.19 7.26
N PHE A 224 6.08 -17.81 8.44
CA PHE A 224 5.66 -19.20 8.62
C PHE A 224 4.15 -19.38 8.41
N LEU A 225 3.33 -18.46 8.92
CA LEU A 225 1.89 -18.46 8.70
C LEU A 225 1.54 -18.27 7.22
N GLY A 226 2.21 -17.33 6.53
CA GLY A 226 2.04 -17.09 5.10
C GLY A 226 2.35 -18.33 4.27
N ALA A 227 3.50 -18.96 4.51
CA ALA A 227 3.88 -20.19 3.83
C ALA A 227 2.93 -21.37 4.15
N ALA A 228 2.58 -21.59 5.42
CA ALA A 228 1.72 -22.70 5.83
C ALA A 228 0.28 -22.54 5.30
N LEU A 229 -0.29 -21.33 5.35
CA LEU A 229 -1.62 -21.07 4.78
C LEU A 229 -1.62 -21.18 3.26
N SER A 230 -0.53 -20.75 2.60
CA SER A 230 -0.40 -20.93 1.15
C SER A 230 -0.42 -22.41 0.76
N ASP A 231 0.29 -23.26 1.52
CA ASP A 231 0.32 -24.71 1.31
C ASP A 231 -1.07 -25.36 1.49
N GLU A 232 -1.77 -25.01 2.58
CA GLU A 232 -3.16 -25.46 2.84
C GLU A 232 -4.13 -25.04 1.73
N LEU A 233 -4.04 -23.78 1.28
CA LEU A 233 -4.89 -23.25 0.23
C LEU A 233 -4.57 -23.87 -1.13
N LEU A 234 -3.30 -24.05 -1.49
CA LEU A 234 -2.91 -24.72 -2.74
C LEU A 234 -3.38 -26.18 -2.75
N THR A 235 -3.18 -26.90 -1.65
CA THR A 235 -3.61 -28.31 -1.54
C THR A 235 -5.12 -28.45 -1.81
N ARG A 236 -5.94 -27.60 -1.20
CA ARG A 236 -7.40 -27.68 -1.32
C ARG A 236 -7.90 -27.06 -2.62
N LEU A 237 -7.59 -25.79 -2.88
CA LEU A 237 -8.20 -25.03 -3.96
C LEU A 237 -7.54 -25.30 -5.32
N ARG A 238 -6.23 -25.55 -5.38
CA ARG A 238 -5.54 -25.86 -6.65
C ARG A 238 -5.57 -27.35 -6.93
N HIS A 239 -5.01 -28.16 -6.03
CA HIS A 239 -4.74 -29.56 -6.32
C HIS A 239 -5.99 -30.45 -6.24
N ALA A 240 -6.86 -30.24 -5.25
CA ALA A 240 -8.08 -31.03 -5.13
C ALA A 240 -9.23 -30.50 -6.01
N GLU A 241 -9.40 -29.18 -6.11
CA GLU A 241 -10.59 -28.58 -6.75
C GLU A 241 -10.33 -27.83 -8.07
N GLY A 242 -9.08 -27.52 -8.43
CA GLY A 242 -8.76 -26.82 -9.69
C GLY A 242 -9.36 -25.41 -9.82
N LEU A 243 -9.58 -24.72 -8.70
CA LEU A 243 -10.24 -23.41 -8.63
C LEU A 243 -9.29 -22.25 -8.90
N ILE A 244 -8.03 -22.39 -8.50
CA ILE A 244 -6.97 -21.38 -8.56
C ILE A 244 -5.70 -21.99 -9.15
N TYR A 245 -4.77 -21.16 -9.62
CA TYR A 245 -3.43 -21.57 -10.00
C TYR A 245 -2.40 -21.27 -8.91
N SER A 246 -2.47 -20.12 -8.26
CA SER A 246 -1.47 -19.68 -7.28
C SER A 246 -2.08 -19.05 -6.03
N VAL A 247 -1.27 -19.02 -4.97
CA VAL A 247 -1.48 -18.23 -3.77
C VAL A 247 -0.23 -17.38 -3.60
N ASN A 248 -0.37 -16.07 -3.77
CA ASN A 248 0.70 -15.13 -3.46
C ASN A 248 0.47 -14.58 -2.06
N HIS A 249 1.51 -14.55 -1.21
CA HIS A 249 1.40 -13.96 0.10
C HIS A 249 2.38 -12.81 0.30
N PHE A 250 1.92 -11.81 1.02
CA PHE A 250 2.67 -10.59 1.31
C PHE A 250 2.54 -10.27 2.79
N THR A 251 3.57 -9.65 3.36
CA THR A 251 3.55 -9.20 4.74
C THR A 251 3.94 -7.74 4.83
N THR A 252 3.14 -6.96 5.54
CA THR A 252 3.42 -5.54 5.82
C THR A 252 3.43 -5.34 7.32
N ARG A 253 4.54 -4.85 7.86
CA ARG A 253 4.66 -4.57 9.30
C ARG A 253 3.70 -3.46 9.71
N ILE A 254 2.97 -3.67 10.81
CA ILE A 254 2.07 -2.67 11.38
C ILE A 254 2.78 -1.91 12.49
N ASP A 255 3.37 -2.66 13.42
CA ASP A 255 4.06 -2.19 14.60
C ASP A 255 5.12 -3.21 15.05
N ASP A 256 5.55 -3.15 16.32
CA ASP A 256 6.57 -4.04 16.87
C ASP A 256 6.08 -5.46 17.20
N GLU A 257 4.76 -5.68 17.20
CA GLU A 257 4.17 -6.96 17.59
C GLU A 257 3.44 -7.63 16.43
N SER A 258 2.98 -6.85 15.44
CA SER A 258 2.03 -7.31 14.44
C SER A 258 2.37 -6.90 13.01
N SER A 259 1.95 -7.76 12.10
CA SER A 259 2.00 -7.55 10.65
C SER A 259 0.66 -7.88 10.02
N GLN A 260 0.33 -7.19 8.93
CA GLN A 260 -0.71 -7.64 8.01
C GLN A 260 -0.12 -8.76 7.14
N LEU A 261 -0.75 -9.93 7.14
CA LEU A 261 -0.50 -11.03 6.22
C LEU A 261 -1.64 -11.08 5.20
N ASP A 262 -1.30 -10.90 3.93
CA ASP A 262 -2.21 -10.98 2.81
C ASP A 262 -1.97 -12.27 2.01
N LEU A 263 -3.05 -12.90 1.55
CA LEU A 263 -3.07 -14.09 0.69
C LEU A 263 -3.97 -13.78 -0.52
N VAL A 264 -3.37 -13.65 -1.70
CA VAL A 264 -4.06 -13.28 -2.94
C VAL A 264 -4.19 -14.51 -3.84
N LEU A 265 -5.44 -14.81 -4.22
CA LEU A 265 -5.80 -15.91 -5.10
C LEU A 265 -6.12 -15.41 -6.51
N ASP A 266 -5.89 -16.27 -7.50
CA ASP A 266 -6.07 -16.00 -8.93
C ASP A 266 -7.16 -16.85 -9.62
N PRO A 267 -8.39 -16.98 -9.05
CA PRO A 267 -9.43 -17.72 -9.72
C PRO A 267 -9.85 -17.04 -11.01
N LEU A 268 -10.17 -17.84 -12.03
CA LEU A 268 -10.89 -17.35 -13.21
C LEU A 268 -12.29 -16.87 -12.80
N ASP A 269 -12.89 -15.93 -13.54
CA ASP A 269 -14.20 -15.34 -13.21
C ASP A 269 -15.29 -16.38 -12.91
N ARG A 270 -15.33 -17.45 -13.72
CA ARG A 270 -16.28 -18.56 -13.55
C ARG A 270 -16.12 -19.31 -12.21
N ASN A 271 -14.93 -19.25 -11.61
CA ASN A 271 -14.57 -19.92 -10.35
C ASN A 271 -14.59 -18.97 -9.16
N LEU A 272 -14.77 -17.65 -9.36
CA LEU A 272 -14.62 -16.63 -8.33
C LEU A 272 -15.43 -16.92 -7.05
N VAL A 273 -16.71 -17.26 -7.22
CA VAL A 273 -17.62 -17.57 -6.10
C VAL A 273 -17.26 -18.89 -5.42
N ALA A 274 -16.80 -19.89 -6.18
CA ALA A 274 -16.38 -21.17 -5.66
C ALA A 274 -15.07 -21.04 -4.86
N ALA A 275 -14.07 -20.33 -5.40
CA ALA A 275 -12.81 -20.04 -4.74
C ALA A 275 -13.01 -19.22 -3.46
N LEU A 276 -13.89 -18.21 -3.48
CA LEU A 276 -14.26 -17.46 -2.28
C LEU A 276 -14.81 -18.38 -1.18
N ARG A 277 -15.78 -19.23 -1.52
CA ARG A 277 -16.37 -20.17 -0.55
C ARG A 277 -15.32 -21.13 0.00
N ALA A 278 -14.57 -21.79 -0.90
CA ALA A 278 -13.58 -22.79 -0.55
C ALA A 278 -12.44 -22.19 0.30
N GLY A 279 -11.94 -21.01 -0.05
CA GLY A 279 -10.86 -20.34 0.68
C GLY A 279 -11.27 -19.86 2.08
N VAL A 280 -12.46 -19.24 2.23
CA VAL A 280 -12.98 -18.88 3.56
C VAL A 280 -13.16 -20.12 4.43
N ARG A 281 -13.69 -21.20 3.85
CA ARG A 281 -13.85 -22.46 4.55
C ARG A 281 -12.50 -23.05 4.94
N ALA A 282 -11.53 -23.08 4.03
CA ALA A 282 -10.20 -23.61 4.30
C ALA A 282 -9.52 -22.90 5.49
N ILE A 283 -9.52 -21.56 5.50
CA ILE A 283 -8.93 -20.79 6.60
C ILE A 283 -9.61 -21.10 7.94
N LYS A 284 -10.95 -21.17 7.97
CA LYS A 284 -11.72 -21.50 9.18
C LYS A 284 -11.45 -22.94 9.63
N ASP A 285 -11.48 -23.90 8.71
CA ASP A 285 -11.22 -25.31 8.99
C ASP A 285 -9.81 -25.52 9.56
N VAL A 286 -8.79 -24.81 9.04
CA VAL A 286 -7.41 -24.84 9.57
C VAL A 286 -7.33 -24.19 10.95
N ALA A 287 -8.05 -23.09 11.19
CA ALA A 287 -8.10 -22.47 12.52
C ALA A 287 -8.77 -23.38 13.56
N GLU A 288 -9.77 -24.18 13.16
CA GLU A 288 -10.49 -25.10 14.05
C GLU A 288 -9.74 -26.43 14.25
N SER A 289 -9.25 -27.03 13.17
CA SER A 289 -8.69 -28.39 13.17
C SER A 289 -7.16 -28.43 13.28
N GLY A 290 -6.50 -27.31 13.02
CA GLY A 290 -5.06 -27.17 12.99
C GLY A 290 -4.45 -27.28 11.59
N PHE A 291 -3.17 -26.88 11.48
CA PHE A 291 -2.38 -27.05 10.26
C PHE A 291 -1.99 -28.52 10.07
N SER A 292 -1.95 -28.96 8.81
CA SER A 292 -1.37 -30.25 8.45
C SER A 292 0.13 -30.32 8.76
N ALA A 293 0.64 -31.55 8.89
CA ALA A 293 2.06 -31.80 9.07
C ALA A 293 2.86 -31.36 7.84
N GLU A 294 2.30 -31.60 6.65
CA GLU A 294 2.83 -31.19 5.36
C GLU A 294 2.99 -29.68 5.30
N ALA A 295 1.93 -28.90 5.57
CA ALA A 295 1.99 -27.44 5.55
C ALA A 295 3.01 -26.88 6.56
N THR A 296 3.07 -27.46 7.77
CA THR A 296 4.05 -27.04 8.80
C THR A 296 5.49 -27.31 8.36
N ASN A 297 5.76 -28.47 7.75
CA ASN A 297 7.08 -28.83 7.26
C ASN A 297 7.48 -28.01 6.02
N SER A 298 6.52 -27.77 5.12
CA SER A 298 6.67 -26.91 3.96
C SER A 298 7.06 -25.49 4.39
N ALA A 299 6.34 -24.91 5.35
CA ALA A 299 6.64 -23.59 5.90
C ALA A 299 8.05 -23.50 6.51
N ARG A 300 8.48 -24.51 7.28
CA ARG A 300 9.86 -24.58 7.80
C ARG A 300 10.89 -24.58 6.67
N SER A 301 10.68 -25.43 5.68
CA SER A 301 11.59 -25.56 4.55
C SER A 301 11.69 -24.27 3.73
N ILE A 302 10.55 -23.66 3.40
CA ILE A 302 10.47 -22.43 2.61
C ILE A 302 11.15 -21.27 3.34
N VAL A 303 10.82 -21.06 4.62
CA VAL A 303 11.40 -19.95 5.40
C VAL A 303 12.89 -20.18 5.70
N ALA A 304 13.30 -21.41 6.02
CA ALA A 304 14.73 -21.71 6.18
C ALA A 304 15.50 -21.51 4.87
N SER A 305 14.89 -21.90 3.74
CA SER A 305 15.47 -21.69 2.41
C SER A 305 15.53 -20.22 2.06
N SER A 306 14.52 -19.39 2.35
CA SER A 306 14.59 -17.95 2.06
C SER A 306 15.68 -17.25 2.89
N VAL A 307 15.90 -17.69 4.13
CA VAL A 307 17.00 -17.19 4.97
C VAL A 307 18.37 -17.68 4.49
N GLY A 308 18.46 -18.90 3.96
CA GLY A 308 19.74 -19.55 3.62
C GLY A 308 20.16 -19.48 2.14
N ALA A 309 19.20 -19.35 1.22
CA ALA A 309 19.41 -19.42 -0.24
C ALA A 309 19.70 -18.07 -0.87
N ASP A 310 19.76 -17.00 -0.08
CA ASP A 310 20.07 -15.68 -0.60
C ASP A 310 21.59 -15.43 -0.57
N PRO A 311 22.32 -15.51 -1.70
CA PRO A 311 23.66 -14.94 -1.81
C PRO A 311 23.66 -13.41 -1.64
N ALA A 312 22.50 -12.76 -1.49
CA ALA A 312 22.28 -11.40 -1.02
C ALA A 312 21.56 -11.32 0.35
N GLY A 313 21.47 -12.42 1.13
CA GLY A 313 20.68 -12.47 2.37
C GLY A 313 21.19 -11.53 3.46
N GLY A 314 22.45 -11.11 3.33
CA GLY A 314 22.99 -9.99 4.08
C GLY A 314 22.32 -8.66 3.73
N SER A 315 22.02 -8.40 2.46
CA SER A 315 21.41 -7.16 1.97
C SER A 315 19.99 -6.97 2.49
N LEU A 316 19.08 -7.93 2.30
CA LEU A 316 17.70 -7.78 2.76
C LEU A 316 17.60 -7.59 4.28
N TYR A 317 18.37 -8.35 5.05
CA TYR A 317 18.43 -8.17 6.50
C TYR A 317 19.03 -6.82 6.90
N LEU A 318 20.04 -6.34 6.18
CA LEU A 318 20.63 -5.04 6.41
C LEU A 318 19.66 -3.90 6.06
N ASP A 319 18.86 -4.05 5.02
CA ASP A 319 17.82 -3.11 4.62
C ASP A 319 16.74 -3.04 5.72
N ASP A 320 16.24 -4.18 6.20
CA ASP A 320 15.30 -4.24 7.33
C ASP A 320 15.88 -3.61 8.60
N LEU A 321 17.16 -3.85 8.89
CA LEU A 321 17.86 -3.26 10.03
C LEU A 321 18.02 -1.73 9.89
N ALA A 322 18.27 -1.24 8.67
CA ALA A 322 18.36 0.18 8.37
C ALA A 322 17.00 0.85 8.58
N ILE A 323 15.93 0.30 7.99
CA ILE A 323 14.55 0.80 8.12
C ILE A 323 14.12 0.80 9.58
N ASP A 324 14.20 -0.35 10.26
CA ASP A 324 13.77 -0.46 11.66
C ASP A 324 14.60 0.45 12.57
N GLY A 325 15.90 0.60 12.32
CA GLY A 325 16.76 1.50 13.08
C GLY A 325 16.38 2.97 12.95
N LEU A 326 15.84 3.39 11.81
CA LEU A 326 15.30 4.72 11.55
C LEU A 326 13.92 4.91 12.21
N LEU A 327 13.09 3.87 12.17
CA LEU A 327 11.75 3.87 12.76
C LEU A 327 11.74 3.55 14.26
N LEU A 328 12.92 3.37 14.86
CA LEU A 328 13.11 2.98 16.27
C LEU A 328 12.41 1.66 16.65
N ARG A 329 12.37 0.73 15.70
CA ARG A 329 11.78 -0.61 15.83
C ARG A 329 12.85 -1.66 16.08
N ARG A 330 12.44 -2.82 16.60
CA ARG A 330 13.30 -4.00 16.67
C ARG A 330 13.26 -4.78 15.36
N THR A 331 14.43 -5.16 14.84
CA THR A 331 14.55 -6.08 13.70
C THR A 331 14.54 -7.53 14.16
N VAL A 332 13.78 -8.37 13.47
CA VAL A 332 13.83 -9.84 13.64
C VAL A 332 15.03 -10.36 12.87
N THR A 333 15.97 -10.99 13.56
CA THR A 333 17.22 -11.44 12.94
C THR A 333 17.03 -12.77 12.20
N PRO A 334 17.84 -13.05 11.15
CA PRO A 334 17.87 -14.34 10.48
C PRO A 334 18.08 -15.53 11.44
N ALA A 335 18.90 -15.33 12.48
CA ALA A 335 19.15 -16.36 13.48
C ALA A 335 17.92 -16.66 14.33
N GLU A 336 17.18 -15.63 14.76
CA GLU A 336 15.92 -15.81 15.50
C GLU A 336 14.87 -16.53 14.62
N THR A 337 14.74 -16.14 13.36
CA THR A 337 13.85 -16.81 12.40
C THR A 337 14.19 -18.30 12.26
N LEU A 338 15.47 -18.66 12.12
CA LEU A 338 15.90 -20.06 12.05
C LEU A 338 15.59 -20.82 13.36
N THR A 339 15.86 -20.24 14.53
CA THR A 339 15.54 -20.84 15.83
C THR A 339 14.02 -21.05 16.02
N ILE A 340 13.19 -20.11 15.56
CA ILE A 340 11.73 -20.29 15.52
C ILE A 340 11.40 -21.47 14.61
N GLY A 341 12.01 -21.55 13.42
CA GLY A 341 11.83 -22.66 12.48
C GLY A 341 12.15 -24.03 13.08
N GLU A 342 13.23 -24.15 13.85
CA GLU A 342 13.63 -25.40 14.53
C GLU A 342 12.61 -25.88 15.57
N THR A 343 11.98 -24.92 16.27
CA THR A 343 11.05 -25.20 17.37
C THR A 343 9.57 -25.11 16.96
N LEU A 344 9.30 -24.73 15.71
CA LEU A 344 7.96 -24.50 15.18
C LEU A 344 7.09 -25.76 15.32
N THR A 345 5.86 -25.59 15.79
CA THR A 345 4.86 -26.67 15.83
C THR A 345 3.59 -26.24 15.11
N ALA A 346 2.82 -27.21 14.62
CA ALA A 346 1.48 -26.95 14.09
C ALA A 346 0.61 -26.21 15.13
N GLY A 347 0.72 -26.57 16.41
CA GLY A 347 0.01 -25.91 17.51
C GLY A 347 0.32 -24.42 17.66
N MET A 348 1.58 -24.01 17.48
CA MET A 348 1.98 -22.58 17.50
C MET A 348 1.33 -21.81 16.36
N LEU A 349 1.40 -22.35 15.13
CA LEU A 349 0.77 -21.73 13.96
C LEU A 349 -0.75 -21.67 14.11
N THR A 350 -1.38 -22.75 14.57
CA THR A 350 -2.83 -22.82 14.80
C THR A 350 -3.28 -21.81 15.85
N GLN A 351 -2.57 -21.70 16.97
CA GLN A 351 -2.90 -20.72 18.00
C GLN A 351 -2.76 -19.28 17.48
N ALA A 352 -1.71 -19.00 16.71
CA ALA A 352 -1.52 -17.69 16.10
C ALA A 352 -2.64 -17.38 15.09
N LEU A 353 -3.02 -18.34 14.24
CA LEU A 353 -4.14 -18.19 13.31
C LEU A 353 -5.45 -17.97 14.06
N GLN A 354 -5.76 -18.76 15.09
CA GLN A 354 -6.98 -18.61 15.90
C GLN A 354 -7.11 -17.21 16.50
N LYS A 355 -6.01 -16.66 17.04
CA LYS A 355 -5.97 -15.27 17.54
C LYS A 355 -6.17 -14.24 16.42
N SER A 356 -5.79 -14.58 15.19
CA SER A 356 -5.85 -13.70 14.02
C SER A 356 -7.21 -13.74 13.31
N ILE A 357 -8.00 -14.82 13.42
CA ILE A 357 -9.32 -14.97 12.76
C ILE A 357 -10.28 -13.79 12.99
N PRO A 358 -10.40 -13.20 14.20
CA PRO A 358 -11.22 -12.01 14.41
C PRO A 358 -10.83 -10.83 13.50
N THR A 359 -9.61 -10.79 12.99
CA THR A 359 -9.07 -9.72 12.13
C THR A 359 -9.25 -9.99 10.63
N LEU A 360 -9.91 -11.10 10.26
CA LEU A 360 -10.05 -11.55 8.88
C LEU A 360 -10.83 -10.54 8.03
N LEU A 361 -10.14 -9.95 7.06
CA LEU A 361 -10.73 -9.19 5.96
C LEU A 361 -10.66 -10.08 4.71
N VAL A 362 -11.80 -10.32 4.08
CA VAL A 362 -11.88 -11.03 2.81
C VAL A 362 -12.26 -10.04 1.73
N ALA A 363 -11.48 -9.94 0.65
CA ALA A 363 -11.79 -9.15 -0.51
C ALA A 363 -12.20 -10.05 -1.68
N VAL A 364 -13.22 -9.63 -2.43
CA VAL A 364 -13.63 -10.29 -3.67
C VAL A 364 -13.92 -9.22 -4.72
N HIS A 365 -13.63 -9.52 -5.99
CA HIS A 365 -13.95 -8.62 -7.10
C HIS A 365 -15.42 -8.15 -7.05
N GLU A 366 -15.65 -6.87 -7.29
CA GLU A 366 -16.94 -6.21 -7.06
C GLU A 366 -18.09 -6.71 -7.95
N ASP A 367 -17.76 -7.26 -9.12
CA ASP A 367 -18.73 -7.88 -10.02
C ASP A 367 -19.16 -9.29 -9.58
N ALA A 368 -18.58 -9.83 -8.51
CA ALA A 368 -18.99 -11.12 -7.96
C ALA A 368 -20.47 -11.12 -7.56
N HIS A 369 -21.26 -11.97 -8.21
CA HIS A 369 -22.62 -12.23 -7.74
C HIS A 369 -22.57 -13.08 -6.47
N LEU A 370 -22.96 -12.50 -5.33
CA LEU A 370 -22.97 -13.17 -4.02
C LEU A 370 -24.41 -13.52 -3.56
N PRO A 371 -24.90 -14.76 -3.79
CA PRO A 371 -26.24 -15.16 -3.39
C PRO A 371 -26.46 -15.02 -1.87
N ALA A 372 -27.70 -14.76 -1.46
CA ALA A 372 -28.05 -14.64 -0.03
C ALA A 372 -27.75 -15.92 0.78
N LYS A 373 -27.77 -17.09 0.15
CA LYS A 373 -27.35 -18.35 0.78
C LYS A 373 -25.86 -18.32 1.12
N LEU A 374 -25.01 -17.98 0.15
CA LEU A 374 -23.56 -17.88 0.35
C LEU A 374 -23.22 -16.82 1.41
N ARG A 375 -23.85 -15.64 1.37
CA ARG A 375 -23.58 -14.59 2.37
C ARG A 375 -23.87 -15.04 3.81
N ARG A 376 -24.91 -15.86 4.01
CA ARG A 376 -25.21 -16.48 5.31
C ARG A 376 -24.19 -17.56 5.69
N GLU A 377 -23.76 -18.36 4.71
CA GLU A 377 -22.75 -19.42 4.89
C GLU A 377 -21.38 -18.85 5.31
N LEU A 378 -20.94 -17.76 4.68
CA LEU A 378 -19.64 -17.14 4.99
C LEU A 378 -19.58 -16.56 6.40
N GLN A 379 -20.73 -16.14 6.98
CA GLN A 379 -20.81 -15.50 8.30
C GLN A 379 -19.89 -14.27 8.42
N LEU A 380 -19.77 -13.50 7.34
CA LEU A 380 -18.98 -12.27 7.28
C LEU A 380 -19.90 -11.09 6.92
N PRO A 381 -19.94 -10.01 7.72
CA PRO A 381 -20.59 -8.76 7.33
C PRO A 381 -20.04 -8.27 5.98
N LEU A 382 -20.95 -8.01 5.03
CA LEU A 382 -20.59 -7.49 3.72
C LEU A 382 -20.53 -5.95 3.76
N ASP A 383 -19.34 -5.42 3.48
CA ASP A 383 -19.14 -4.01 3.11
C ASP A 383 -18.92 -3.91 1.60
N ARG A 384 -19.63 -3.00 0.94
CA ARG A 384 -19.48 -2.78 -0.50
C ARG A 384 -18.38 -1.79 -0.85
N GLN A 385 -17.65 -1.27 0.15
CA GLN A 385 -16.64 -0.22 -0.01
C GLN A 385 -17.17 1.00 -0.77
N THR A 386 -18.47 1.26 -0.68
CA THR A 386 -19.09 2.40 -1.34
C THR A 386 -19.00 3.63 -0.45
N ILE A 387 -18.57 4.75 -1.05
CA ILE A 387 -18.54 6.05 -0.39
C ILE A 387 -19.95 6.56 -0.03
N TRP A 388 -20.98 6.07 -0.73
CA TRP A 388 -22.37 6.49 -0.52
C TRP A 388 -23.01 5.83 0.70
N THR A 389 -23.29 6.61 1.73
CA THR A 389 -24.07 6.17 2.88
C THR A 389 -25.56 6.14 2.50
N ARG A 390 -26.16 4.95 2.49
CA ARG A 390 -27.58 4.77 2.13
C ARG A 390 -28.48 4.91 3.36
N HIS A 391 -29.46 5.80 3.26
CA HIS A 391 -30.44 6.05 4.32
C HIS A 391 -31.69 5.20 4.10
N LYS A 392 -32.02 4.34 5.08
CA LYS A 392 -33.11 3.36 4.94
C LYS A 392 -34.28 3.62 5.88
N ASP A 393 -34.01 4.08 7.09
CA ASP A 393 -35.04 4.42 8.07
C ASP A 393 -35.65 5.80 7.79
N ARG A 394 -36.89 5.99 8.23
CA ARG A 394 -37.68 7.20 7.93
C ARG A 394 -37.05 8.47 8.51
N GLU A 395 -36.48 8.36 9.71
CA GLU A 395 -35.87 9.51 10.41
C GLU A 395 -34.63 10.00 9.67
N SER A 396 -33.72 9.09 9.33
CA SER A 396 -32.52 9.42 8.56
C SER A 396 -32.87 9.99 7.18
N VAL A 397 -33.85 9.40 6.49
CA VAL A 397 -34.32 9.91 5.19
C VAL A 397 -34.90 11.33 5.32
N GLN A 398 -35.65 11.62 6.39
CA GLN A 398 -36.20 12.95 6.64
C GLN A 398 -35.10 13.96 6.97
N ARG A 399 -34.17 13.60 7.87
CA ARG A 399 -33.05 14.44 8.30
C ARG A 399 -32.16 14.85 7.13
N HIS A 400 -31.68 13.87 6.35
CA HIS A 400 -30.83 14.14 5.19
C HIS A 400 -31.62 14.70 4.00
N GLY A 401 -32.92 14.43 3.92
CA GLY A 401 -33.82 15.05 2.94
C GLY A 401 -33.99 16.55 3.18
N ALA A 402 -34.00 16.98 4.44
CA ALA A 402 -34.11 18.40 4.79
C ALA A 402 -32.90 19.22 4.31
N LEU A 403 -31.72 18.61 4.22
CA LEU A 403 -30.50 19.24 3.68
C LEU A 403 -30.64 19.65 2.19
N GLN A 404 -31.65 19.14 1.47
CA GLN A 404 -31.92 19.54 0.10
C GLN A 404 -32.56 20.94 -0.01
N ALA A 405 -33.14 21.44 1.10
CA ALA A 405 -33.84 22.71 1.10
C ALA A 405 -32.90 23.86 0.74
N GLY A 406 -33.31 24.71 -0.21
CA GLY A 406 -32.50 25.83 -0.69
C GLY A 406 -31.46 25.49 -1.77
N HIS A 407 -31.26 24.20 -2.09
CA HIS A 407 -30.30 23.78 -3.12
C HIS A 407 -31.00 23.25 -4.38
N GLU A 408 -30.57 23.71 -5.56
CA GLU A 408 -31.11 23.21 -6.83
C GLU A 408 -30.66 21.76 -7.13
N PRO A 409 -31.56 20.87 -7.56
CA PRO A 409 -31.19 19.52 -7.95
C PRO A 409 -30.55 19.46 -9.35
N TRP A 410 -29.44 18.75 -9.44
CA TRP A 410 -28.87 18.25 -10.68
C TRP A 410 -29.62 17.02 -11.15
N ARG A 411 -29.88 16.92 -12.46
CA ARG A 411 -30.70 15.84 -13.04
C ARG A 411 -29.85 14.96 -13.92
N ALA A 412 -29.87 13.65 -13.68
CA ALA A 412 -29.26 12.69 -14.58
C ALA A 412 -29.95 12.71 -15.96
N LYS A 413 -29.19 12.37 -17.00
CA LYS A 413 -29.70 12.04 -18.33
C LYS A 413 -30.12 10.58 -18.34
N GLY A 414 -31.21 10.25 -19.01
CA GLY A 414 -31.68 8.86 -19.12
C GLY A 414 -32.33 8.26 -17.86
N SER A 415 -32.22 8.89 -16.68
CA SER A 415 -32.85 8.40 -15.44
C SER A 415 -33.62 9.48 -14.65
N LYS A 416 -34.32 9.05 -13.59
CA LYS A 416 -35.00 9.95 -12.66
C LYS A 416 -34.09 10.42 -11.53
N ASP A 417 -32.81 10.08 -11.57
CA ASP A 417 -31.87 10.35 -10.49
C ASP A 417 -31.62 11.85 -10.34
N ARG A 418 -31.39 12.24 -9.09
CA ARG A 418 -31.14 13.62 -8.69
C ARG A 418 -29.94 13.68 -7.77
N LEU A 419 -29.17 14.75 -7.89
CA LEU A 419 -28.04 15.04 -7.03
C LEU A 419 -28.13 16.48 -6.50
N TRP A 420 -27.74 16.68 -5.25
CA TRP A 420 -27.61 18.00 -4.62
C TRP A 420 -26.20 18.12 -4.06
N VAL A 421 -25.60 19.28 -4.26
CA VAL A 421 -24.35 19.68 -3.60
C VAL A 421 -24.73 20.76 -2.60
N THR A 422 -24.65 20.43 -1.32
CA THR A 422 -24.94 21.35 -0.20
C THR A 422 -23.64 21.84 0.41
N ASP A 423 -23.69 22.62 1.48
CA ASP A 423 -22.48 23.10 2.15
C ASP A 423 -21.74 21.98 2.91
N THR A 424 -22.44 20.89 3.25
CA THR A 424 -21.92 19.82 4.10
C THR A 424 -21.96 18.44 3.45
N HIS A 425 -22.74 18.26 2.37
CA HIS A 425 -22.99 16.96 1.79
C HIS A 425 -23.17 16.99 0.28
N VAL A 426 -22.79 15.88 -0.37
CA VAL A 426 -23.35 15.50 -1.66
C VAL A 426 -24.47 14.50 -1.43
N LEU A 427 -25.68 14.81 -1.90
CA LEU A 427 -26.87 13.96 -1.74
C LEU A 427 -27.26 13.37 -3.09
N ARG A 428 -27.60 12.08 -3.13
CA ARG A 428 -28.14 11.41 -4.33
C ARG A 428 -29.49 10.77 -4.02
N ARG A 429 -30.46 10.96 -4.92
CA ARG A 429 -31.77 10.31 -4.86
C ARG A 429 -32.03 9.49 -6.11
N GLU A 430 -32.24 8.19 -5.93
CA GLU A 430 -32.61 7.22 -6.96
C GLU A 430 -34.01 6.68 -6.66
N GLY A 431 -35.04 7.23 -7.32
CA GLY A 431 -36.42 6.95 -6.99
C GLY A 431 -36.75 7.31 -5.53
N LYS A 432 -36.98 6.30 -4.68
CA LYS A 432 -37.26 6.48 -3.24
C LYS A 432 -36.01 6.38 -2.35
N ARG A 433 -34.86 5.98 -2.89
CA ARG A 433 -33.63 5.77 -2.12
C ARG A 433 -32.88 7.07 -2.02
N LEU A 434 -32.46 7.43 -0.81
CA LEU A 434 -31.60 8.59 -0.54
C LEU A 434 -30.24 8.08 -0.05
N ALA A 435 -29.17 8.67 -0.57
CA ALA A 435 -27.81 8.44 -0.12
C ALA A 435 -27.07 9.76 0.03
N SER A 436 -26.04 9.78 0.87
CA SER A 436 -25.18 10.95 1.07
C SER A 436 -23.71 10.60 1.13
N ILE A 437 -22.90 11.60 0.83
CA ILE A 437 -21.47 11.69 1.13
C ILE A 437 -21.30 12.95 1.98
N GLU A 438 -20.64 12.84 3.12
CA GLU A 438 -20.35 13.99 3.98
C GLU A 438 -19.05 14.65 3.53
N HIS A 439 -19.04 15.98 3.41
CA HIS A 439 -17.86 16.71 2.94
C HIS A 439 -16.67 16.55 3.89
N ALA A 440 -16.94 16.48 5.19
CA ALA A 440 -15.90 16.31 6.22
C ALA A 440 -15.16 14.97 6.13
N ASP A 441 -15.74 13.97 5.47
CA ASP A 441 -15.09 12.67 5.24
C ASP A 441 -14.15 12.69 4.02
N ILE A 442 -14.26 13.67 3.12
CA ILE A 442 -13.48 13.75 1.88
C ILE A 442 -12.06 14.26 2.16
N VAL A 443 -11.07 13.50 1.68
CA VAL A 443 -9.64 13.79 1.86
C VAL A 443 -8.92 14.10 0.55
N LEU A 444 -9.53 13.82 -0.60
CA LEU A 444 -9.01 14.15 -1.91
C LEU A 444 -10.15 14.30 -2.93
N VAL A 445 -10.03 15.33 -3.75
CA VAL A 445 -10.91 15.61 -4.89
C VAL A 445 -10.07 15.62 -6.16
N GLY A 446 -10.22 14.60 -7.00
CA GLY A 446 -9.61 14.54 -8.32
C GLY A 446 -10.49 15.25 -9.35
N HIS A 447 -9.88 15.98 -10.29
CA HIS A 447 -10.58 16.49 -11.47
C HIS A 447 -9.79 16.21 -12.74
N ARG A 448 -10.49 15.81 -13.80
CA ARG A 448 -9.90 15.48 -15.11
C ARG A 448 -10.31 16.51 -16.17
N GLU A 449 -9.58 16.56 -17.27
CA GLU A 449 -9.90 17.45 -18.41
C GLU A 449 -11.29 17.20 -19.02
N CYS A 450 -11.78 15.95 -18.99
CA CYS A 450 -13.16 15.61 -19.39
C CYS A 450 -14.23 16.33 -18.55
N GLY A 451 -13.84 16.94 -17.42
CA GLY A 451 -14.72 17.49 -16.40
C GLY A 451 -15.21 16.44 -15.40
N CYS A 452 -14.63 15.23 -15.44
CA CYS A 452 -14.91 14.17 -14.49
C CYS A 452 -14.37 14.56 -13.10
N VAL A 453 -15.12 14.26 -12.04
CA VAL A 453 -14.74 14.58 -10.65
C VAL A 453 -14.70 13.30 -9.83
N VAL A 454 -13.58 13.03 -9.18
CA VAL A 454 -13.38 11.89 -8.29
C VAL A 454 -13.39 12.38 -6.85
N LEU A 455 -14.17 11.74 -5.98
CA LEU A 455 -14.13 11.98 -4.54
C LEU A 455 -13.53 10.75 -3.85
N LEU A 456 -12.60 10.98 -2.92
CA LEU A 456 -12.02 9.97 -2.04
C LEU A 456 -12.27 10.36 -0.58
N ASP A 457 -12.78 9.42 0.21
CA ASP A 457 -12.92 9.64 1.64
C ASP A 457 -11.75 9.10 2.46
N ARG A 458 -11.71 9.48 3.74
CA ARG A 458 -10.69 9.03 4.71
C ARG A 458 -10.59 7.52 4.87
N TRP A 459 -11.59 6.77 4.41
CA TRP A 459 -11.65 5.33 4.53
C TRP A 459 -11.21 4.60 3.26
N GLY A 460 -10.64 5.31 2.28
CA GLY A 460 -10.16 4.72 1.03
C GLY A 460 -11.28 4.39 0.04
N ARG A 461 -12.50 4.87 0.26
CA ARG A 461 -13.64 4.66 -0.66
C ARG A 461 -13.73 5.81 -1.64
N SER A 462 -14.02 5.50 -2.90
CA SER A 462 -14.11 6.53 -3.94
C SER A 462 -15.39 6.43 -4.78
N THR A 463 -15.70 7.51 -5.48
CA THR A 463 -16.68 7.55 -6.58
C THR A 463 -16.20 8.55 -7.62
N GLU A 464 -16.51 8.29 -8.89
CA GLU A 464 -16.30 9.23 -9.98
C GLU A 464 -17.65 9.75 -10.50
N TYR A 465 -17.69 11.02 -10.87
CA TYR A 465 -18.82 11.68 -11.52
C TYR A 465 -18.43 12.04 -12.95
N ASP A 466 -19.09 11.40 -13.92
CA ASP A 466 -18.96 11.76 -15.33
C ASP A 466 -19.95 12.88 -15.69
N PRO A 467 -19.49 14.08 -16.12
CA PRO A 467 -20.39 15.17 -16.52
C PRO A 467 -21.29 14.82 -17.70
N THR A 468 -20.96 13.82 -18.52
CA THR A 468 -21.79 13.40 -19.65
C THR A 468 -23.12 12.78 -19.19
N GLU A 469 -23.17 12.20 -17.99
CA GLU A 469 -24.36 11.59 -17.40
C GLU A 469 -25.36 12.61 -16.84
N TRP A 470 -25.00 13.89 -16.73
CA TRP A 470 -25.81 14.90 -16.03
C TRP A 470 -26.23 16.06 -16.94
N LYS A 471 -27.47 16.53 -16.79
CA LYS A 471 -27.93 17.78 -17.41
C LYS A 471 -27.13 18.93 -16.83
N ARG A 472 -26.51 19.74 -17.71
CA ARG A 472 -25.58 20.81 -17.32
C ARG A 472 -24.35 20.28 -16.55
N GLY A 473 -23.88 19.06 -16.85
CA GLY A 473 -22.80 18.37 -16.14
C GLY A 473 -21.53 19.19 -15.90
N LYS A 474 -21.02 19.94 -16.90
CA LYS A 474 -19.87 20.83 -16.69
C LYS A 474 -20.07 21.89 -15.59
N LYS A 475 -21.31 22.32 -15.34
CA LYS A 475 -21.64 23.24 -14.22
C LYS A 475 -21.72 22.47 -12.90
N LEU A 476 -22.19 21.21 -12.91
CA LEU A 476 -22.15 20.32 -11.74
C LEU A 476 -20.71 20.06 -11.30
N SER A 477 -19.82 19.67 -12.22
CA SER A 477 -18.41 19.40 -11.91
C SER A 477 -17.74 20.59 -11.23
N ARG A 478 -17.95 21.81 -11.75
CA ARG A 478 -17.44 23.04 -11.13
C ARG A 478 -18.02 23.28 -9.73
N GLN A 479 -19.31 23.02 -9.52
CA GLN A 479 -19.91 23.15 -8.20
C GLN A 479 -19.37 22.10 -7.22
N LEU A 480 -19.18 20.85 -7.67
CA LEU A 480 -18.60 19.79 -6.86
C LEU A 480 -17.19 20.17 -6.41
N VAL A 481 -16.31 20.58 -7.33
CA VAL A 481 -14.94 20.99 -6.98
C VAL A 481 -14.94 22.20 -6.04
N ALA A 482 -15.78 23.21 -6.30
CA ALA A 482 -15.87 24.41 -5.46
C ALA A 482 -16.48 24.16 -4.06
N ALA A 483 -17.07 22.99 -3.82
CA ALA A 483 -17.61 22.63 -2.51
C ALA A 483 -16.53 22.18 -1.51
N PHE A 484 -15.29 22.01 -1.95
CA PHE A 484 -14.17 21.53 -1.15
C PHE A 484 -13.03 22.55 -1.09
N SER A 485 -12.19 22.45 -0.06
CA SER A 485 -10.99 23.29 0.06
C SER A 485 -10.05 23.05 -1.14
N PRO A 486 -9.48 24.10 -1.75
CA PRO A 486 -8.49 23.95 -2.83
C PRO A 486 -7.29 23.07 -2.45
N GLU A 487 -6.96 23.00 -1.16
CA GLU A 487 -5.83 22.20 -0.64
C GLU A 487 -5.98 20.70 -0.92
N ILE A 488 -7.21 20.19 -0.96
CA ILE A 488 -7.52 18.78 -1.23
C ILE A 488 -7.93 18.51 -2.67
N VAL A 489 -7.86 19.51 -3.55
CA VAL A 489 -8.17 19.36 -4.98
C VAL A 489 -6.88 19.10 -5.76
N ARG A 490 -6.88 18.07 -6.61
CA ARG A 490 -5.76 17.73 -7.50
C ARG A 490 -6.25 17.42 -8.91
N GLY A 491 -5.42 17.73 -9.90
CA GLY A 491 -5.64 17.33 -11.29
C GLY A 491 -5.27 15.86 -11.46
N PHE A 492 -6.16 15.07 -12.04
CA PHE A 492 -5.90 13.66 -12.36
C PHE A 492 -5.63 13.52 -13.86
N PRO A 493 -4.80 12.55 -14.28
CA PRO A 493 -4.58 12.25 -15.70
C PRO A 493 -5.89 12.00 -16.47
N PRO A 494 -5.92 12.13 -17.81
CA PRO A 494 -7.09 11.75 -18.59
C PRO A 494 -7.37 10.24 -18.50
N HIS A 495 -8.59 9.84 -18.86
CA HIS A 495 -8.92 8.45 -19.17
C HIS A 495 -8.21 8.06 -20.49
N GLU A 496 -7.84 6.78 -20.63
CA GLU A 496 -7.31 6.23 -21.89
C GLU A 496 -8.36 6.20 -23.02
#